data_AF-A0AAD3ZH53-F1
#
_entry.id   AF-A0AAD3ZH53-F1
#
_cell.length_a   1.000
_cell.length_b   1.000
_cell.length_c   1.000
_cell.angle_alpha   90.00
_cell.angle_beta   90.00
_cell.angle_gamma   90.00
#
_symmetry.space_group_name_H-M   'P 1'
#
loop_
_entity.id
_entity.type
_entity.pdbx_description
1 polymer ?
#
loop_
_entity_poly.entity_id
_entity_poly.type
_entity_poly.pdbx_seq_one_letter_code
_entity_poly.pdbx_strand_id
1 'polypeptide(L)'
;MTEGAVDTVVENGAEARQAQAEQDPQILWADVGERLGATVTELRSLRTAFGDLLGLGPGRTVSESMMPILKHIQALRREGVPDEEIRQKIVSLSGEPGWPEIVLTRIEAAASSSEAVPAGPVATLSGNVPACEPPYEPPHEGQAREASPEALPQDTVREIVFDLRREIAMNTHAERELMLHLTQCVRKLALEVRDLRYAFLLASSRKDRKKGVKSLSRLLSN
;
A
#
# COMPACT_ATOMS: atom_id res chain seq x y z
N MET A 1 6.77 11.32 -57.56
CA MET A 1 6.21 12.05 -56.41
C MET A 1 5.39 11.07 -55.59
N THR A 2 5.89 10.68 -54.42
CA THR A 2 5.15 10.32 -53.18
C THR A 2 6.19 9.81 -52.18
N GLU A 3 6.94 10.74 -51.59
CA GLU A 3 7.61 10.53 -50.31
C GLU A 3 6.68 11.08 -49.22
N GLY A 4 6.68 10.43 -48.06
CA GLY A 4 6.13 10.98 -46.82
C GLY A 4 4.85 10.32 -46.33
N ALA A 5 4.97 9.15 -45.69
CA ALA A 5 3.97 8.63 -44.75
C ALA A 5 4.50 7.42 -43.95
N VAL A 6 5.66 7.51 -43.30
CA VAL A 6 6.10 6.45 -42.35
C VAL A 6 6.62 6.99 -41.00
N ASP A 7 6.93 8.28 -40.88
CA ASP A 7 7.60 8.83 -39.68
C ASP A 7 6.70 9.58 -38.70
N THR A 8 5.48 9.09 -38.41
CA THR A 8 4.62 9.74 -37.38
C THR A 8 4.07 8.80 -36.30
N VAL A 9 4.38 7.50 -36.35
CA VAL A 9 3.86 6.54 -35.35
C VAL A 9 4.90 6.14 -34.30
N VAL A 10 6.20 6.35 -34.57
CA VAL A 10 7.27 5.96 -33.64
C VAL A 10 7.56 7.04 -32.58
N GLU A 11 7.35 8.33 -32.89
CA GLU A 11 7.63 9.43 -31.96
C GLU A 11 6.67 9.50 -30.76
N ASN A 12 5.40 9.15 -30.94
CA ASN A 12 4.41 9.19 -29.84
C ASN A 12 4.59 8.07 -28.79
N GLY A 13 5.39 7.04 -29.07
CA GLY A 13 5.68 5.95 -28.12
C GLY A 13 6.88 6.25 -27.20
N ALA A 14 7.76 7.16 -27.59
CA ALA A 14 8.93 7.55 -26.81
C ALA A 14 8.59 8.66 -25.79
N GLU A 15 7.78 9.63 -26.20
CA GLU A 15 7.35 10.73 -25.30
C GLU A 15 6.40 10.23 -24.19
N ALA A 16 5.52 9.26 -24.50
CA ALA A 16 4.64 8.65 -23.51
C ALA A 16 5.38 7.80 -22.46
N ARG A 17 6.60 7.31 -22.77
CA ARG A 17 7.45 6.59 -21.81
C ARG A 17 8.38 7.52 -21.04
N GLN A 18 8.70 8.69 -21.57
CA GLN A 18 9.50 9.71 -20.87
C GLN A 18 8.67 10.53 -19.88
N ALA A 19 7.35 10.64 -20.08
CA ALA A 19 6.45 11.29 -19.12
C ALA A 19 6.19 10.47 -17.83
N GLN A 20 6.55 9.17 -17.80
CA GLN A 20 6.50 8.33 -16.59
C GLN A 20 7.77 8.44 -15.72
N ALA A 21 8.79 9.16 -16.18
CA ALA A 21 10.01 9.41 -15.41
C ALA A 21 9.95 10.68 -14.54
N GLU A 22 8.85 11.44 -14.57
CA GLU A 22 8.68 12.64 -13.76
C GLU A 22 7.71 12.41 -12.60
N GLN A 23 8.27 12.55 -11.40
CA GLN A 23 7.64 12.56 -10.08
C GLN A 23 7.47 11.19 -9.43
N ASP A 24 8.60 10.52 -9.14
CA ASP A 24 8.70 9.70 -7.94
C ASP A 24 8.33 10.61 -6.73
N PRO A 25 7.15 10.41 -6.11
CA PRO A 25 6.67 11.34 -5.09
C PRO A 25 7.65 11.37 -3.93
N GLN A 26 8.14 12.55 -3.60
CA GLN A 26 9.09 12.74 -2.52
C GLN A 26 8.36 12.91 -1.19
N ILE A 27 8.73 12.09 -0.22
CA ILE A 27 8.23 12.15 1.15
C ILE A 27 9.28 12.78 2.06
N LEU A 28 8.85 13.51 3.09
CA LEU A 28 9.79 14.05 4.08
C LEU A 28 10.30 12.91 4.97
N TRP A 29 11.58 12.98 5.36
CA TRP A 29 12.18 12.02 6.29
C TRP A 29 11.44 11.96 7.63
N ALA A 30 10.80 13.05 8.05
CA ALA A 30 9.95 13.05 9.24
C ALA A 30 8.74 12.10 9.07
N ASP A 31 8.11 12.12 7.90
CA ASP A 31 6.93 11.30 7.57
C ASP A 31 7.31 9.83 7.37
N VAL A 32 8.54 9.56 6.91
CA VAL A 32 9.12 8.21 6.88
C VAL A 32 9.12 7.58 8.28
N GLY A 33 9.52 8.34 9.30
CA GLY A 33 9.50 7.88 10.68
C GLY A 33 8.11 7.52 11.19
N GLU A 34 7.10 8.31 10.83
CA GLU A 34 5.70 8.03 11.18
C GLU A 34 5.17 6.78 10.48
N ARG A 35 5.45 6.63 9.17
CA ARG A 35 5.03 5.46 8.38
C ARG A 35 5.73 4.16 8.78
N LEU A 36 6.93 4.25 9.34
CA LEU A 36 7.70 3.13 9.90
C LEU A 36 7.34 2.85 11.38
N GLY A 37 6.63 3.76 12.05
CA GLY A 37 6.45 3.71 13.50
C GLY A 37 7.79 3.68 14.24
N ALA A 38 8.81 4.36 13.69
CA ALA A 38 10.18 4.37 14.22
C ALA A 38 10.40 5.58 15.12
N THR A 39 11.17 5.42 16.20
CA THR A 39 11.58 6.56 17.04
C THR A 39 12.56 7.47 16.30
N VAL A 40 12.67 8.73 16.71
CA VAL A 40 13.65 9.69 16.12
C VAL A 40 15.09 9.16 16.22
N THR A 41 15.40 8.41 17.28
CA THR A 41 16.68 7.75 17.51
C THR A 41 16.92 6.60 16.54
N GLU A 42 15.92 5.73 16.35
CA GLU A 42 15.98 4.64 15.37
C GLU A 42 16.12 5.17 13.95
N LEU A 43 15.36 6.21 13.61
CA LEU A 43 15.36 6.81 12.29
C LEU A 43 16.70 7.48 11.98
N ARG A 44 17.32 8.13 12.98
CA ARG A 44 18.68 8.67 12.85
C ARG A 44 19.71 7.54 12.69
N SER A 45 19.61 6.48 13.50
CA SER A 45 20.48 5.30 13.39
C SER A 45 20.36 4.65 12.01
N LEU A 46 19.15 4.48 11.50
CA LEU A 46 18.89 3.90 10.19
C LEU A 46 19.49 4.77 9.09
N ARG A 47 19.36 6.10 9.19
CA ARG A 47 19.98 7.03 8.26
C ARG A 47 21.51 6.95 8.27
N THR A 48 22.11 6.88 9.45
CA THR A 48 23.58 6.73 9.56
C THR A 48 24.04 5.37 9.05
N ALA A 49 23.23 4.32 9.25
CA ALA A 49 23.58 2.96 8.87
C ALA A 49 23.31 2.62 7.40
N PHE A 50 22.37 3.27 6.74
CA PHE A 50 21.99 2.89 5.36
C PHE A 50 21.89 4.08 4.42
N GLY A 51 22.15 5.30 4.88
CA GLY A 51 21.98 6.53 4.11
C GLY A 51 22.80 6.55 2.84
N ASP A 52 24.09 6.23 2.92
CA ASP A 52 24.99 6.19 1.77
C ASP A 52 24.57 5.13 0.74
N LEU A 53 24.03 4.02 1.24
CA LEU A 53 23.66 2.84 0.46
C LEU A 53 22.35 3.02 -0.30
N LEU A 54 21.43 3.75 0.30
CA LEU A 54 20.12 4.09 -0.25
C LEU A 54 20.14 5.41 -1.05
N GLY A 55 21.31 6.02 -1.25
CA GLY A 55 21.43 7.32 -1.92
C GLY A 55 20.73 8.45 -1.17
N LEU A 56 20.49 8.28 0.14
CA LEU A 56 19.85 9.28 0.99
C LEU A 56 20.88 10.35 1.32
N GLY A 57 20.99 11.35 0.44
CA GLY A 57 21.82 12.52 0.70
C GLY A 57 21.40 13.28 1.97
N PRO A 58 22.09 14.39 2.31
CA PRO A 58 21.75 15.23 3.47
C PRO A 58 20.37 15.93 3.35
N GLY A 59 19.66 15.69 2.24
CA GLY A 59 18.32 16.21 1.97
C GLY A 59 17.29 15.80 3.02
N ARG A 60 16.19 16.53 3.10
CA ARG A 60 15.09 16.21 4.02
C ARG A 60 14.03 15.31 3.38
N THR A 61 14.20 14.96 2.12
CA THR A 61 13.25 14.20 1.32
C THR A 61 13.85 12.88 0.87
N VAL A 62 12.97 11.90 0.64
CA VAL A 62 13.27 10.55 0.18
C VAL A 62 12.21 10.17 -0.84
N SER A 63 12.56 9.39 -1.87
CA SER A 63 11.56 8.88 -2.80
C SER A 63 10.62 7.90 -2.09
N GLU A 64 9.31 7.99 -2.36
CA GLU A 64 8.32 7.06 -1.82
C GLU A 64 8.59 5.61 -2.26
N SER A 65 9.24 5.40 -3.41
CA SER A 65 9.68 4.07 -3.88
C SER A 65 10.68 3.38 -2.92
N MET A 66 11.35 4.15 -2.05
CA MET A 66 12.25 3.63 -1.01
C MET A 66 11.52 3.12 0.23
N MET A 67 10.24 3.45 0.43
CA MET A 67 9.50 3.09 1.64
C MET A 67 9.46 1.60 1.95
N PRO A 68 9.22 0.70 0.98
CA PRO A 68 9.16 -0.73 1.30
C PRO A 68 10.55 -1.29 1.65
N ILE A 69 11.62 -0.77 1.06
CA ILE A 69 13.01 -1.13 1.43
C ILE A 69 13.28 -0.71 2.88
N LEU A 70 12.91 0.52 3.24
CA LEU A 70 13.06 1.02 4.60
C LEU A 70 12.24 0.20 5.61
N LYS A 71 11.03 -0.23 5.25
CA LYS A 71 10.20 -1.15 6.06
C LYS A 71 10.89 -2.51 6.23
N HIS A 72 11.48 -3.05 5.17
CA HIS A 72 12.18 -4.32 5.22
C HIS A 72 13.43 -4.25 6.12
N ILE A 73 14.25 -3.20 5.99
CA ILE A 73 15.40 -2.98 6.88
C ILE A 73 14.95 -2.89 8.34
N GLN A 74 13.85 -2.19 8.60
CA GLN A 74 13.31 -2.08 9.95
C GLN A 74 12.78 -3.42 10.48
N ALA A 75 12.15 -4.24 9.64
CA ALA A 75 11.71 -5.59 10.01
C ALA A 75 12.90 -6.47 10.41
N LEU A 76 13.96 -6.52 9.58
CA LEU A 76 15.18 -7.26 9.88
C LEU A 76 15.85 -6.79 11.19
N ARG A 77 15.83 -5.48 11.46
CA ARG A 77 16.32 -4.94 12.74
C ARG A 77 15.48 -5.38 13.93
N ARG A 78 14.15 -5.51 13.79
CA ARG A 78 13.26 -6.03 14.85
C ARG A 78 13.46 -7.52 15.07
N GLU A 79 13.83 -8.26 14.03
CA GLU A 79 14.21 -9.67 14.09
C GLU A 79 15.61 -9.90 14.71
N GLY A 80 16.35 -8.82 15.00
CA GLY A 80 17.66 -8.89 15.66
C GLY A 80 18.83 -9.14 14.70
N VAL A 81 18.61 -9.02 13.39
CA VAL A 81 19.68 -9.15 12.39
C VAL A 81 20.65 -7.96 12.52
N PRO A 82 21.97 -8.19 12.60
CA PRO A 82 22.94 -7.12 12.74
C PRO A 82 22.99 -6.26 11.47
N ASP A 83 23.19 -4.95 11.65
CA ASP A 83 23.21 -3.97 10.56
C ASP A 83 24.19 -4.32 9.43
N GLU A 84 25.30 -4.98 9.74
CA GLU A 84 26.32 -5.38 8.77
C GLU A 84 25.81 -6.49 7.82
N GLU A 85 25.05 -7.46 8.34
CA GLU A 85 24.41 -8.49 7.52
C GLU A 85 23.31 -7.90 6.63
N ILE A 86 22.56 -6.93 7.17
CA ILE A 86 21.55 -6.20 6.40
C ILE A 86 22.24 -5.42 5.27
N ARG A 87 23.34 -4.70 5.56
CA ARG A 87 24.12 -3.97 4.55
C ARG A 87 24.61 -4.92 3.45
N GLN A 88 25.21 -6.05 3.80
CA GLN A 88 25.71 -7.02 2.82
C GLN A 88 24.60 -7.58 1.93
N LYS A 89 23.42 -7.87 2.50
CA LYS A 89 22.24 -8.28 1.72
C LYS A 89 21.82 -7.19 0.73
N ILE A 90 21.77 -5.92 1.16
CA ILE A 90 21.37 -4.83 0.27
C ILE A 90 22.43 -4.56 -0.81
N VAL A 91 23.72 -4.58 -0.47
CA VAL A 91 24.81 -4.41 -1.46
C VAL A 91 24.75 -5.49 -2.54
N SER A 92 24.56 -6.75 -2.12
CA SER A 92 24.44 -7.89 -3.03
C SER A 92 23.26 -7.75 -4.01
N LEU A 93 22.24 -6.98 -3.63
CA LEU A 93 21.04 -6.72 -4.42
C LEU A 93 21.13 -5.41 -5.24
N SER A 94 21.94 -4.44 -4.81
CA SER A 94 22.11 -3.13 -5.46
C SER A 94 22.91 -3.13 -6.78
N GLY A 95 23.59 -4.24 -7.08
CA GLY A 95 24.37 -4.41 -8.31
C GLY A 95 23.57 -4.91 -9.52
N GLU A 96 22.28 -5.22 -9.37
CA GLU A 96 21.43 -5.70 -10.46
C GLU A 96 20.72 -4.54 -11.20
N PRO A 97 20.68 -4.56 -12.55
CA PRO A 97 19.96 -3.54 -13.31
C PRO A 97 18.46 -3.66 -13.01
N GLY A 98 17.86 -2.61 -12.43
CA GLY A 98 16.48 -2.62 -11.93
C GLY A 98 16.36 -2.48 -10.40
N TRP A 99 17.42 -2.08 -9.72
CA TRP A 99 17.33 -1.47 -8.40
C TRP A 99 16.51 -0.16 -8.48
N PRO A 100 15.42 0.02 -7.72
CA PRO A 100 14.98 -0.74 -6.54
C PRO A 100 13.84 -1.75 -6.78
N GLU A 101 13.20 -1.73 -7.95
CA GLU A 101 11.95 -2.46 -8.26
C GLU A 101 12.13 -3.99 -8.31
N ILE A 102 13.28 -4.49 -8.76
CA ILE A 102 13.60 -5.93 -8.77
C ILE A 102 13.81 -6.44 -7.35
N VAL A 103 14.28 -5.58 -6.45
CA VAL A 103 14.50 -5.95 -5.05
C VAL A 103 13.19 -5.95 -4.29
N LEU A 104 12.28 -5.01 -4.60
CA LEU A 104 10.91 -5.02 -4.12
C LEU A 104 10.17 -6.31 -4.51
N THR A 105 10.21 -6.70 -5.78
CA THR A 105 9.55 -7.93 -6.26
C THR A 105 10.15 -9.20 -5.67
N ARG A 106 11.47 -9.25 -5.44
CA ARG A 106 12.10 -10.40 -4.76
C ARG A 106 11.85 -10.43 -3.25
N ILE A 107 11.74 -9.28 -2.59
CA ILE A 107 11.38 -9.20 -1.17
C ILE A 107 9.92 -9.61 -0.97
N GLU A 108 9.01 -9.19 -1.84
CA GLU A 108 7.61 -9.64 -1.84
C GLU A 108 7.51 -11.15 -2.11
N ALA A 109 8.30 -11.68 -3.05
CA ALA A 109 8.38 -13.12 -3.30
C ALA A 109 8.99 -13.90 -2.12
N ALA A 110 10.01 -13.35 -1.44
CA ALA A 110 10.63 -13.98 -0.26
C ALA A 110 9.72 -13.94 0.97
N ALA A 111 8.99 -12.85 1.18
CA ALA A 111 7.95 -12.74 2.21
C ALA A 111 6.79 -13.72 1.93
N SER A 112 6.38 -13.85 0.67
CA SER A 112 5.35 -14.83 0.26
C SER A 112 5.84 -16.28 0.30
N SER A 113 7.15 -16.51 0.15
CA SER A 113 7.76 -17.85 0.21
C SER A 113 8.08 -18.30 1.64
N SER A 114 8.08 -17.39 2.63
CA SER A 114 8.32 -17.72 4.04
C SER A 114 7.07 -18.18 4.79
N GLU A 115 5.93 -18.31 4.11
CA GLU A 115 4.67 -18.86 4.65
C GLU A 115 4.39 -20.31 4.18
N ALA A 116 5.38 -20.96 3.55
CA ALA A 116 5.31 -22.39 3.20
C ALA A 116 6.25 -23.22 4.10
N VAL A 117 5.93 -23.32 5.39
CA VAL A 117 6.42 -24.42 6.21
C VAL A 117 5.67 -25.69 5.76
N PRO A 118 6.39 -26.78 5.38
CA PRO A 118 5.75 -27.98 4.86
C PRO A 118 5.14 -28.79 5.99
N ALA A 119 3.81 -28.81 6.06
CA ALA A 119 3.08 -29.84 6.77
C ALA A 119 3.11 -31.15 5.95
N GLY A 120 3.98 -32.07 6.36
CA GLY A 120 3.80 -33.53 6.32
C GLY A 120 3.60 -34.23 4.96
N PRO A 121 4.46 -35.20 4.59
CA PRO A 121 4.14 -36.15 3.55
C PRO A 121 3.30 -37.29 4.14
N VAL A 122 2.04 -37.44 3.74
CA VAL A 122 1.35 -38.74 3.79
C VAL A 122 0.65 -38.96 2.45
N ALA A 123 1.40 -39.59 1.55
CA ALA A 123 0.88 -40.14 0.32
C ALA A 123 0.14 -41.45 0.61
N THR A 124 -1.12 -41.48 0.18
CA THR A 124 -1.68 -42.51 -0.69
C THR A 124 -1.56 -43.97 -0.26
N LEU A 125 -2.68 -44.56 0.19
CA LEU A 125 -2.94 -45.99 0.03
C LEU A 125 -4.18 -46.20 -0.86
N SER A 126 -3.88 -46.89 -1.95
CA SER A 126 -4.77 -47.44 -2.98
C SER A 126 -5.64 -48.58 -2.43
N GLY A 127 -6.84 -48.79 -2.97
CA GLY A 127 -7.59 -50.04 -2.73
C GLY A 127 -9.05 -50.10 -3.22
N ASN A 128 -9.24 -50.72 -4.39
CA ASN A 128 -10.37 -51.57 -4.81
C ASN A 128 -11.77 -50.99 -5.16
N VAL A 129 -12.12 -51.20 -6.44
CA VAL A 129 -13.46 -51.35 -7.06
C VAL A 129 -13.93 -52.81 -6.77
N PRO A 130 -15.24 -53.19 -6.69
CA PRO A 130 -16.12 -53.29 -7.88
C PRO A 130 -17.64 -53.04 -7.71
N ALA A 131 -18.25 -52.58 -8.83
CA ALA A 131 -19.53 -52.98 -9.45
C ALA A 131 -20.86 -53.06 -8.66
N CYS A 132 -21.90 -52.34 -9.14
CA CYS A 132 -23.14 -52.90 -9.72
C CYS A 132 -24.16 -51.80 -10.12
N GLU A 133 -24.74 -51.93 -11.31
CA GLU A 133 -25.90 -51.20 -11.88
C GLU A 133 -26.95 -52.29 -12.25
N PRO A 134 -28.19 -51.99 -12.72
CA PRO A 134 -29.35 -51.20 -12.24
C PRO A 134 -30.56 -52.19 -12.04
N PRO A 135 -31.88 -51.96 -12.32
CA PRO A 135 -32.71 -50.77 -12.66
C PRO A 135 -34.08 -50.68 -11.91
N TYR A 136 -34.86 -49.59 -12.05
CA TYR A 136 -36.34 -49.55 -12.24
C TYR A 136 -36.92 -48.11 -12.18
N GLU A 137 -37.48 -47.66 -13.30
CA GLU A 137 -38.59 -46.68 -13.43
C GLU A 137 -39.80 -47.45 -14.03
N PRO A 138 -41.08 -46.97 -14.13
CA PRO A 138 -41.72 -45.65 -13.90
C PRO A 138 -43.13 -45.79 -13.17
N PRO A 139 -44.23 -45.04 -13.47
CA PRO A 139 -44.59 -43.60 -13.35
C PRO A 139 -45.86 -43.32 -12.48
N HIS A 140 -46.15 -42.05 -12.13
CA HIS A 140 -47.47 -41.34 -12.27
C HIS A 140 -47.67 -40.16 -11.28
N GLU A 141 -47.77 -38.96 -11.86
CA GLU A 141 -48.72 -37.86 -11.63
C GLU A 141 -49.32 -37.64 -10.22
N GLY A 142 -49.01 -36.48 -9.65
CA GLY A 142 -49.66 -35.93 -8.46
C GLY A 142 -49.39 -34.43 -8.34
N GLN A 143 -50.04 -33.64 -9.19
CA GLN A 143 -49.99 -32.18 -9.19
C GLN A 143 -50.77 -31.62 -7.98
N ALA A 144 -50.12 -30.87 -7.09
CA ALA A 144 -50.82 -30.01 -6.13
C ALA A 144 -49.94 -28.82 -5.67
N ARG A 145 -50.16 -27.68 -6.33
CA ARG A 145 -49.96 -26.29 -5.87
C ARG A 145 -48.60 -25.93 -5.25
N GLU A 146 -47.65 -25.57 -6.12
CA GLU A 146 -46.71 -24.50 -5.79
C GLU A 146 -47.45 -23.16 -5.84
N ALA A 147 -47.40 -22.41 -4.74
CA ALA A 147 -47.78 -21.01 -4.73
C ALA A 147 -46.83 -20.24 -5.66
N SER A 148 -47.37 -19.72 -6.76
CA SER A 148 -46.66 -18.83 -7.67
C SER A 148 -46.18 -17.61 -6.89
N PRO A 149 -44.86 -17.32 -6.81
CA PRO A 149 -44.42 -16.02 -6.37
C PRO A 149 -44.80 -15.04 -7.48
N GLU A 150 -45.53 -13.97 -7.14
CA GLU A 150 -45.75 -12.83 -8.05
C GLU A 150 -44.38 -12.33 -8.52
N ALA A 151 -43.99 -12.76 -9.73
CA ALA A 151 -42.77 -12.32 -10.36
C ALA A 151 -42.95 -10.85 -10.73
N LEU A 152 -42.26 -9.97 -10.00
CA LEU A 152 -42.16 -8.56 -10.35
C LEU A 152 -41.77 -8.45 -11.84
N PRO A 153 -42.43 -7.58 -12.62
CA PRO A 153 -42.10 -7.38 -14.03
C PRO A 153 -40.61 -7.11 -14.18
N GLN A 154 -39.94 -7.80 -15.11
CA GLN A 154 -38.48 -7.68 -15.27
C GLN A 154 -38.03 -6.23 -15.47
N ASP A 155 -38.88 -5.38 -16.05
CA ASP A 155 -38.61 -3.96 -16.24
C ASP A 155 -38.59 -3.18 -14.92
N THR A 156 -39.49 -3.49 -13.99
CA THR A 156 -39.48 -2.91 -12.63
C THR A 156 -38.24 -3.35 -11.85
N VAL A 157 -37.82 -4.62 -12.01
CA VAL A 157 -36.58 -5.10 -11.37
C VAL A 157 -35.35 -4.38 -11.94
N ARG A 158 -35.31 -4.11 -13.25
CA ARG A 158 -34.22 -3.37 -13.89
C ARG A 158 -34.15 -1.92 -13.42
N GLU A 159 -35.29 -1.26 -13.25
CA GLU A 159 -35.38 0.10 -12.72
C GLU A 159 -34.87 0.17 -11.28
N ILE A 160 -35.33 -0.73 -10.42
CA ILE A 160 -34.85 -0.84 -9.02
C ILE A 160 -33.33 -1.08 -8.98
N VAL A 161 -32.79 -1.96 -9.82
CA VAL A 161 -31.34 -2.22 -9.90
C VAL A 161 -30.58 -0.99 -10.37
N PHE A 162 -31.13 -0.21 -11.30
CA PHE A 162 -30.51 1.02 -11.77
C PHE A 162 -30.47 2.09 -10.68
N ASP A 163 -31.57 2.28 -9.95
CA ASP A 163 -31.66 3.22 -8.83
C ASP A 163 -30.72 2.83 -7.69
N LEU A 164 -30.68 1.55 -7.32
CA LEU A 164 -29.73 1.05 -6.31
C LEU A 164 -28.27 1.28 -6.73
N ARG A 165 -27.93 1.04 -8.01
CA ARG A 165 -26.57 1.32 -8.52
C ARG A 165 -26.22 2.80 -8.43
N ARG A 166 -27.18 3.68 -8.74
CA ARG A 166 -27.00 5.12 -8.63
C ARG A 166 -26.83 5.55 -7.17
N GLU A 167 -27.65 5.02 -6.27
CA GLU A 167 -27.56 5.31 -4.84
C GLU A 167 -26.23 4.84 -4.25
N ILE A 168 -25.79 3.62 -4.58
CA ILE A 168 -24.48 3.10 -4.17
C ILE A 168 -23.36 4.00 -4.70
N ALA A 169 -23.42 4.42 -5.96
CA ALA A 169 -22.41 5.32 -6.53
C ALA A 169 -22.36 6.69 -5.82
N MET A 170 -23.52 7.26 -5.47
CA MET A 170 -23.59 8.53 -4.75
C MET A 170 -23.12 8.41 -3.30
N ASN A 171 -23.53 7.35 -2.59
CA ASN A 171 -23.09 7.10 -1.22
C ASN A 171 -21.59 6.85 -1.15
N THR A 172 -21.05 6.02 -2.04
CA THR A 172 -19.60 5.77 -2.11
C THR A 172 -18.81 7.04 -2.46
N HIS A 173 -19.36 7.94 -3.29
CA HIS A 173 -18.74 9.24 -3.55
C HIS A 173 -18.73 10.13 -2.30
N ALA A 174 -19.86 10.27 -1.61
CA ALA A 174 -19.96 11.07 -0.39
C ALA A 174 -19.04 10.52 0.73
N GLU A 175 -18.95 9.20 0.88
CA GLU A 175 -18.03 8.55 1.81
C GLU A 175 -16.56 8.83 1.46
N ARG A 176 -16.19 8.82 0.17
CA ARG A 176 -14.84 9.20 -0.27
C ARG A 176 -14.52 10.65 0.07
N GLU A 177 -15.44 11.58 -0.15
CA GLU A 177 -15.25 12.99 0.23
C GLU A 177 -15.06 13.14 1.74
N LEU A 178 -15.86 12.44 2.54
CA LEU A 178 -15.73 12.44 4.00
C LEU A 178 -14.37 11.88 4.44
N MET A 179 -13.92 10.77 3.85
CA MET A 179 -12.60 10.19 4.13
C MET A 179 -11.46 11.14 3.76
N LEU A 180 -11.55 11.85 2.62
CA LEU A 180 -10.56 12.85 2.22
C LEU A 180 -10.53 14.03 3.19
N HIS A 181 -11.71 14.52 3.60
CA HIS A 181 -11.82 15.60 4.58
C HIS A 181 -11.22 15.19 5.93
N LEU A 182 -11.56 13.98 6.42
CA LEU A 182 -11.00 13.44 7.65
C LEU A 182 -9.47 13.30 7.56
N THR A 183 -8.96 12.81 6.43
CA THR A 183 -7.52 12.70 6.19
C THR A 183 -6.84 14.07 6.25
N GLN A 184 -7.45 15.10 5.68
CA GLN A 184 -6.94 16.47 5.75
C GLN A 184 -6.96 17.02 7.18
N CYS A 185 -8.03 16.79 7.93
CA CYS A 185 -8.13 17.17 9.33
C CYS A 185 -7.06 16.48 10.19
N VAL A 186 -6.84 15.17 9.99
CA VAL A 186 -5.78 14.42 10.69
C VAL A 186 -4.39 14.96 10.36
N ARG A 187 -4.10 15.23 9.07
CA ARG A 187 -2.83 15.84 8.65
C ARG A 187 -2.62 17.21 9.30
N LYS A 188 -3.66 18.05 9.34
CA LYS A 188 -3.61 19.36 9.99
C LYS A 188 -3.34 19.23 11.48
N LEU A 189 -4.06 18.34 12.17
CA LEU A 189 -3.88 18.06 13.59
C LEU A 189 -2.46 17.55 13.89
N ALA A 190 -1.92 16.66 13.04
CA ALA A 190 -0.57 16.14 13.20
C ALA A 190 0.49 17.26 13.14
N LEU A 191 0.33 18.21 12.22
CA LEU A 191 1.20 19.39 12.13
C LEU A 191 1.07 20.29 13.36
N GLU A 192 -0.15 20.56 13.84
CA GLU A 192 -0.39 21.36 15.03
C GLU A 192 0.21 20.73 16.29
N VAL A 193 0.03 19.43 16.49
CA VAL A 193 0.61 18.68 17.62
C VAL A 193 2.14 18.71 17.56
N ARG A 194 2.72 18.56 16.36
CA ARG A 194 4.17 18.66 16.15
C ARG A 194 4.68 20.05 16.52
N ASP A 195 4.02 21.09 16.04
CA ASP A 195 4.42 22.47 16.29
C ASP A 195 4.25 22.85 17.78
N LEU A 196 3.21 22.33 18.44
CA LEU A 196 3.00 22.43 19.88
C LEU A 196 4.14 21.77 20.65
N ARG A 197 4.55 20.56 20.26
CA ARG A 197 5.69 19.86 20.86
C ARG A 197 6.99 20.65 20.72
N TYR A 198 7.26 21.22 19.54
CA TYR A 198 8.43 22.09 19.34
C TYR A 198 8.35 23.35 20.20
N ALA A 199 7.18 23.98 20.30
CA ALA A 199 6.98 25.15 21.14
C ALA A 199 7.20 24.82 22.63
N PHE A 200 6.77 23.65 23.11
CA PHE A 200 7.07 23.14 24.45
C PHE A 200 8.57 22.91 24.67
N LEU A 201 9.26 22.29 23.73
CA LEU A 201 10.72 22.08 23.80
C LEU A 201 11.49 23.41 23.85
N LEU A 202 11.04 24.41 23.10
CA LEU A 202 11.63 25.75 23.15
C LEU A 202 11.29 26.46 24.47
N ALA A 203 10.09 26.26 24.99
CA ALA A 203 9.64 26.88 26.26
C ALA A 203 10.37 26.30 27.47
N SER A 204 10.78 25.02 27.43
CA SER A 204 11.57 24.39 28.49
C SER A 204 13.06 24.75 28.44
N SER A 205 13.56 25.23 27.29
CA SER A 205 14.94 25.69 27.14
C SER A 205 15.16 27.07 27.77
N ARG A 206 16.18 27.22 28.63
CA ARG A 206 16.56 28.54 29.20
C ARG A 206 16.91 29.57 28.14
N LYS A 207 17.49 29.17 27.00
CA LYS A 207 17.94 30.09 25.93
C LYS A 207 16.78 30.60 25.07
N ASP A 208 15.77 29.76 24.83
CA ASP A 208 14.68 30.07 23.88
C ASP A 208 13.29 30.16 24.53
N ARG A 209 13.20 30.14 25.86
CA ARG A 209 11.93 30.15 26.63
C ARG A 209 10.92 31.17 26.14
N LYS A 210 11.34 32.41 25.89
CA LYS A 210 10.46 33.49 25.41
C LYS A 210 9.86 33.18 24.03
N LYS A 211 10.64 32.56 23.12
CA LYS A 211 10.16 32.16 21.79
C LYS A 211 9.17 31.00 21.91
N GLY A 212 9.49 30.00 22.73
CA GLY A 212 8.60 28.86 22.97
C GLY A 212 7.24 29.27 23.54
N VAL A 213 7.22 30.13 24.57
CA VAL A 213 5.97 30.64 25.17
C VAL A 213 5.16 31.47 24.17
N LYS A 214 5.81 32.30 23.33
CA LYS A 214 5.11 33.07 22.29
C LYS A 214 4.53 32.16 21.19
N SER A 215 5.19 31.07 20.85
CA SER A 215 4.68 30.09 19.89
C SER A 215 3.52 29.27 20.48
N LEU A 216 3.62 28.83 21.74
CA LEU A 216 2.52 28.16 22.45
C LEU A 216 1.27 29.05 22.50
N SER A 217 1.45 30.33 22.87
CA SER A 217 0.32 31.26 22.92
C SER A 217 -0.36 31.41 21.57
N ARG A 218 0.39 31.44 20.45
CA ARG A 218 -0.19 31.53 19.10
C ARG A 218 -0.94 30.27 18.69
N LEU A 219 -0.40 29.10 19.03
CA LEU A 219 -1.02 27.82 18.68
C LEU A 219 -2.31 27.55 19.47
N LEU A 220 -2.40 28.05 20.70
CA LEU A 220 -3.58 27.88 21.56
C LEU A 220 -4.65 28.97 21.37
N SER A 221 -4.33 30.04 20.65
CA SER A 221 -5.25 31.15 20.38
C SER A 221 -5.91 31.09 19.00
N ASN A 222 -5.59 30.07 18.20
CA ASN A 222 -6.27 29.76 16.93
C ASN A 222 -7.45 28.81 17.19
#